data_AF-A0A356EKU9-F1
#
_entry.id   AF-A0A356EKU9-F1
#
_cell.length_a   1.000
_cell.length_b   1.000
_cell.length_c   1.000
_cell.angle_alpha   90.00
_cell.angle_beta   90.00
_cell.angle_gamma   90.00
#
_symmetry.space_group_name_H-M   'P 1'
#
loop_
_entity.id
_entity.type
_entity.pdbx_description
1 polymer ?
#
loop_
_entity_poly.entity_id
_entity_poly.type
_entity_poly.pdbx_seq_one_letter_code
_entity_poly.pdbx_strand_id
1 'polypeptide(L)'
;MRTIFQVRCASALWVILTACLAASADEGMWLFNDLPRDHLKANYDFDPSDQWARHVMLASVRVNSGGSGSFISRTGLMLTNHHVGADTLHKLSTPEHNYHVDGFLATTLADEIKAPDLELSQLVAIEDVTDRVTAAVATNMPAPEALAARRAVISQIEKESLDRAGLRGEVVALYGGARFHLHQYKKYTDVRLVWAPEAAIAYFGGDADNFEYPRYSLDACLFRAYEDDKPARTDHYFKVSEKGVSEGELVFISGSPGRTQRIFTAAALEFQRDHQVPFVLNHLRRQEILFQQFGLRGDEARRRARKYLLGVENGRKACTGMLQGLQDPALLARKRAEEAALRAKVAADPKLRHYADAWEA
;
A
#
# COMPACT_ATOMS: atom_id res chain seq x y z
N MET A 1 37.19 39.36 -56.45
CA MET A 1 38.02 39.22 -55.24
C MET A 1 37.11 38.98 -54.06
N ARG A 2 37.32 37.87 -53.36
CA ARG A 2 36.47 37.32 -52.29
C ARG A 2 36.72 38.06 -50.97
N THR A 3 35.65 38.45 -50.27
CA THR A 3 35.71 38.84 -48.86
C THR A 3 35.19 37.66 -48.04
N ILE A 4 36.10 36.95 -47.39
CA ILE A 4 35.81 35.82 -46.50
C ILE A 4 35.64 36.39 -45.09
N PHE A 5 34.41 36.40 -44.57
CA PHE A 5 34.14 36.60 -43.15
C PHE A 5 34.49 35.31 -42.40
N GLN A 6 35.50 35.36 -41.54
CA GLN A 6 35.77 34.31 -40.57
C GLN A 6 34.73 34.39 -39.45
N VAL A 7 33.75 33.50 -39.46
CA VAL A 7 32.90 33.23 -38.29
C VAL A 7 33.69 32.29 -37.38
N ARG A 8 34.15 32.80 -36.25
CA ARG A 8 34.70 31.99 -35.15
C ARG A 8 33.54 31.25 -34.48
N CYS A 9 33.43 29.95 -34.74
CA CYS A 9 32.59 29.06 -33.93
C CYS A 9 33.19 28.96 -32.52
N ALA A 10 32.62 29.71 -31.58
CA ALA A 10 32.81 29.46 -30.16
C ALA A 10 31.86 28.32 -29.75
N SER A 11 32.41 27.12 -29.61
CA SER A 11 31.72 25.95 -29.07
C SER A 11 31.40 26.19 -27.59
N ALA A 12 30.21 26.71 -27.29
CA ALA A 12 29.70 26.77 -25.92
C ALA A 12 29.22 25.37 -25.52
N LEU A 13 30.08 24.63 -24.82
CA LEU A 13 29.74 23.38 -24.16
C LEU A 13 28.79 23.72 -23.00
N TRP A 14 27.48 23.62 -23.23
CA TRP A 14 26.48 23.70 -22.17
C TRP A 14 26.57 22.41 -21.34
N VAL A 15 27.38 22.45 -20.29
CA VAL A 15 27.31 21.46 -19.21
C VAL A 15 26.01 21.74 -18.46
N ILE A 16 24.96 20.99 -18.80
CA ILE A 16 23.75 20.91 -17.98
C ILE A 16 24.17 20.16 -16.71
N LEU A 17 24.55 20.92 -15.68
CA LEU A 17 24.60 20.42 -14.31
C LEU A 17 23.15 20.20 -13.88
N THR A 18 22.58 19.04 -14.18
CA THR A 18 21.42 18.54 -13.46
C THR A 18 21.88 18.28 -12.04
N ALA A 19 21.73 19.28 -11.18
CA ALA A 19 21.71 19.05 -9.75
C ALA A 19 20.51 18.14 -9.48
N CYS A 20 20.73 16.83 -9.45
CA CYS A 20 19.82 15.92 -8.80
C CYS A 20 19.81 16.34 -7.32
N LEU A 21 18.91 17.25 -6.97
CA LEU A 21 18.50 17.43 -5.59
C LEU A 21 18.10 16.03 -5.12
N ALA A 22 18.85 15.48 -4.17
CA ALA A 22 18.54 14.20 -3.59
C ALA A 22 17.11 14.29 -3.04
N ALA A 23 16.18 13.58 -3.68
CA ALA A 23 14.82 13.47 -3.19
C ALA A 23 14.89 12.80 -1.82
N SER A 24 14.72 13.58 -0.75
CA SER A 24 14.59 13.07 0.59
C SER A 24 13.12 12.80 0.84
N ALA A 25 12.75 11.52 0.86
CA ALA A 25 11.47 11.10 1.37
C ALA A 25 11.65 10.73 2.83
N ASP A 26 10.81 11.27 3.71
CA ASP A 26 10.74 10.78 5.07
C ASP A 26 10.33 9.31 5.08
N GLU A 27 11.10 8.48 5.76
CA GLU A 27 10.70 7.10 5.98
C GLU A 27 9.61 7.04 7.06
N GLY A 28 8.41 6.58 6.72
CA GLY A 28 7.38 6.37 7.74
C GLY A 28 6.05 5.86 7.19
N MET A 29 5.37 5.03 7.96
CA MET A 29 3.95 4.73 7.77
C MET A 29 3.26 5.06 9.09
N TRP A 30 2.62 6.23 9.13
CA TRP A 30 2.10 6.84 10.35
C TRP A 30 0.61 6.54 10.52
N LEU A 31 0.17 6.39 11.76
CA LEU A 31 -1.25 6.21 12.05
C LEU A 31 -1.97 7.56 11.90
N PHE A 32 -3.24 7.53 11.49
CA PHE A 32 -4.04 8.76 11.39
C PHE A 32 -4.23 9.46 12.74
N ASN A 33 -4.17 8.73 13.85
CA ASN A 33 -4.27 9.26 15.21
C ASN A 33 -2.91 9.50 15.89
N ASP A 34 -1.79 9.29 15.18
CA ASP A 34 -0.42 9.44 15.71
C ASP A 34 0.52 9.94 14.60
N LEU A 35 0.18 11.10 14.03
CA LEU A 35 1.00 11.76 13.01
C LEU A 35 2.24 12.42 13.64
N PRO A 36 3.39 12.43 12.96
CA PRO A 36 4.64 13.00 13.47
C PRO A 36 4.63 14.54 13.35
N ARG A 37 3.74 15.21 14.09
CA ARG A 37 3.47 16.65 13.97
C ARG A 37 4.72 17.52 14.09
N ASP A 38 5.57 17.26 15.09
CA ASP A 38 6.79 18.03 15.32
C ASP A 38 7.75 17.94 14.12
N HIS A 39 7.88 16.73 13.55
CA HIS A 39 8.69 16.49 12.36
C HIS A 39 8.13 17.20 11.13
N LEU A 40 6.80 17.12 10.92
CA LEU A 40 6.13 17.78 9.81
C LEU A 40 6.26 19.31 9.90
N LYS A 41 6.15 19.86 11.12
CA LYS A 41 6.28 21.28 11.37
C LYS A 41 7.72 21.76 11.16
N ALA A 42 8.69 21.02 11.69
CA ALA A 42 10.10 21.41 11.60
C ALA A 42 10.65 21.34 10.16
N ASN A 43 10.27 20.32 9.39
CA ASN A 43 10.86 20.06 8.08
C ASN A 43 10.04 20.62 6.92
N TYR A 44 8.73 20.83 7.09
CA TYR A 44 7.84 21.26 6.01
C TYR A 44 6.90 22.41 6.37
N ASP A 45 7.08 23.01 7.54
CA ASP A 45 6.19 24.06 8.09
C ASP A 45 4.70 23.64 8.17
N PHE A 46 4.43 22.34 8.13
CA PHE A 46 3.08 21.79 8.10
C PHE A 46 2.67 21.24 9.46
N ASP A 47 1.58 21.77 10.02
CA ASP A 47 0.99 21.30 11.27
C ASP A 47 -0.42 20.74 11.00
N PRO A 48 -0.58 19.42 10.83
CA PRO A 48 -1.88 18.84 10.55
C PRO A 48 -2.79 18.93 11.77
N SER A 49 -3.95 19.57 11.66
CA SER A 49 -4.95 19.52 12.75
C SER A 49 -5.59 18.13 12.89
N ASP A 50 -6.18 17.85 14.04
CA ASP A 50 -6.96 16.60 14.22
C ASP A 50 -8.12 16.51 13.22
N GLN A 51 -8.73 17.65 12.89
CA GLN A 51 -9.78 17.72 11.88
C GLN A 51 -9.25 17.35 10.49
N TRP A 52 -8.04 17.81 10.13
CA TRP A 52 -7.39 17.42 8.89
C TRP A 52 -7.12 15.92 8.86
N ALA A 53 -6.49 15.37 9.91
CA ALA A 53 -6.17 13.95 9.99
C ALA A 53 -7.44 13.07 9.92
N ARG A 54 -8.49 13.48 10.62
CA ARG A 54 -9.82 12.83 10.58
C ARG A 54 -10.44 12.91 9.18
N HIS A 55 -10.34 14.05 8.50
CA HIS A 55 -10.85 14.20 7.14
C HIS A 55 -10.13 13.27 6.16
N VAL A 56 -8.79 13.21 6.23
CA VAL A 56 -7.98 12.30 5.39
C VAL A 56 -8.39 10.86 5.68
N MET A 57 -8.41 10.43 6.94
CA MET A 57 -8.81 9.08 7.34
C MET A 57 -10.19 8.67 6.77
N LEU A 58 -11.18 9.56 6.86
CA LEU A 58 -12.54 9.29 6.39
C LEU A 58 -12.69 9.40 4.87
N ALA A 59 -11.83 10.16 4.18
CA ALA A 59 -11.82 10.20 2.73
C ALA A 59 -11.07 9.00 2.13
N SER A 60 -10.16 8.37 2.87
CA SER A 60 -9.47 7.14 2.47
C SER A 60 -10.34 5.90 2.66
N VAL A 61 -10.13 4.89 1.81
CA VAL A 61 -10.89 3.64 1.84
C VAL A 61 -9.96 2.46 1.58
N ARG A 62 -10.14 1.38 2.34
CA ARG A 62 -9.52 0.08 2.04
C ARG A 62 -10.39 -0.65 1.02
N VAL A 63 -9.79 -1.07 -0.08
CA VAL A 63 -10.44 -1.95 -1.05
C VAL A 63 -10.15 -3.39 -0.63
N ASN A 64 -11.18 -4.14 -0.23
CA ASN A 64 -10.98 -5.43 0.45
C ASN A 64 -10.41 -6.51 -0.47
N SER A 65 -10.47 -6.34 -1.81
CA SER A 65 -9.78 -7.20 -2.78
C SER A 65 -8.25 -7.05 -2.78
N GLY A 66 -7.72 -6.07 -2.05
CA GLY A 66 -6.30 -5.76 -1.96
C GLY A 66 -5.98 -4.45 -2.65
N GLY A 67 -5.95 -3.36 -1.88
CA GLY A 67 -5.59 -2.04 -2.38
C GLY A 67 -6.11 -0.93 -1.49
N SER A 68 -5.80 0.31 -1.89
CA SER A 68 -6.34 1.51 -1.28
C SER A 68 -7.10 2.30 -2.34
N GLY A 69 -8.11 3.03 -1.90
CA GLY A 69 -8.82 4.00 -2.72
C GLY A 69 -9.18 5.22 -1.90
N SER A 70 -9.86 6.17 -2.54
CA SER A 70 -10.36 7.36 -1.86
C SER A 70 -11.68 7.83 -2.42
N PHE A 71 -12.53 8.39 -1.58
CA PHE A 71 -13.71 9.12 -2.03
C PHE A 71 -13.28 10.44 -2.66
N ILE A 72 -13.82 10.71 -3.86
CA ILE A 72 -13.55 11.93 -4.64
C ILE A 72 -14.83 12.74 -4.92
N SER A 73 -15.98 12.31 -4.40
CA SER A 73 -17.23 13.07 -4.44
C SER A 73 -18.09 12.84 -3.20
N ARG A 74 -19.07 13.72 -2.99
CA ARG A 74 -20.10 13.57 -1.93
C ARG A 74 -21.03 12.38 -2.14
N THR A 75 -21.10 11.87 -3.37
CA THR A 75 -22.00 10.80 -3.82
C THR A 75 -21.27 9.46 -3.94
N GLY A 76 -20.27 9.24 -3.08
CA GLY A 76 -19.60 7.95 -2.93
C GLY A 76 -18.72 7.55 -4.12
N LEU A 77 -18.42 8.46 -5.05
CA LEU A 77 -17.49 8.18 -6.14
C LEU A 77 -16.10 7.96 -5.55
N MET A 78 -15.47 6.86 -5.94
CA MET A 78 -14.20 6.39 -5.44
C MET A 78 -13.20 6.29 -6.60
N LEU A 79 -11.95 6.69 -6.32
CA LEU A 79 -10.79 6.43 -7.15
C LEU A 79 -9.92 5.33 -6.53
N THR A 80 -9.50 4.37 -7.35
CA THR A 80 -8.50 3.34 -7.04
C THR A 80 -7.65 3.07 -8.29
N ASN A 81 -6.69 2.16 -8.22
CA ASN A 81 -5.93 1.71 -9.39
C ASN A 81 -6.74 0.72 -10.24
N HIS A 82 -6.46 0.65 -11.54
CA HIS A 82 -7.03 -0.34 -12.43
C HIS A 82 -6.63 -1.75 -12.03
N HIS A 83 -5.37 -1.98 -11.64
CA HIS A 83 -4.94 -3.32 -11.20
C HIS A 83 -5.66 -3.78 -9.92
N VAL A 84 -6.07 -2.86 -9.04
CA VAL A 84 -6.88 -3.17 -7.84
C VAL A 84 -8.30 -3.60 -8.24
N GLY A 85 -8.87 -2.95 -9.26
CA GLY A 85 -10.17 -3.29 -9.84
C GLY A 85 -10.16 -4.48 -10.80
N ALA A 86 -8.99 -4.98 -11.20
CA ALA A 86 -8.86 -5.94 -12.31
C ALA A 86 -9.62 -7.25 -12.09
N ASP A 87 -9.65 -7.76 -10.86
CA ASP A 87 -10.41 -8.97 -10.52
C ASP A 87 -11.92 -8.75 -10.68
N THR A 88 -12.42 -7.58 -10.27
CA THR A 88 -13.82 -7.18 -10.49
C THR A 88 -14.14 -7.00 -11.97
N LEU A 89 -13.28 -6.32 -12.73
CA LEU A 89 -13.45 -6.17 -14.19
C LEU A 89 -13.52 -7.52 -14.89
N HIS A 90 -12.67 -8.46 -14.49
CA HIS A 90 -12.70 -9.82 -15.03
C HIS A 90 -14.01 -10.55 -14.72
N LYS A 91 -14.53 -10.44 -13.48
CA LYS A 91 -15.79 -11.06 -13.08
C LYS A 91 -17.02 -10.44 -13.73
N LEU A 92 -16.98 -9.15 -14.04
CA LEU A 92 -18.06 -8.44 -14.73
C LEU A 92 -18.09 -8.71 -16.24
N SER A 93 -16.96 -9.12 -16.81
CA SER A 93 -16.85 -9.37 -18.25
C SER A 93 -17.70 -10.56 -18.70
N THR A 94 -18.30 -10.46 -19.89
CA THR A 94 -19.04 -11.53 -20.57
C THR A 94 -18.32 -11.96 -21.86
N PRO A 95 -18.76 -13.01 -22.57
CA PRO A 95 -18.22 -13.34 -23.89
C PRO A 95 -18.31 -12.19 -24.90
N GLU A 96 -19.32 -11.34 -24.78
CA GLU A 96 -19.58 -10.20 -25.66
C GLU A 96 -18.88 -8.90 -25.21
N HIS A 97 -18.62 -8.75 -23.91
CA HIS A 97 -18.05 -7.53 -23.33
C HIS A 97 -16.90 -7.84 -22.37
N ASN A 98 -15.67 -7.52 -22.77
CA ASN A 98 -14.50 -7.72 -21.93
C ASN A 98 -14.05 -6.40 -21.29
N TYR A 99 -14.69 -6.00 -20.20
CA TYR A 99 -14.42 -4.73 -19.53
C TYR A 99 -12.99 -4.58 -19.01
N HIS A 100 -12.25 -5.68 -18.83
CA HIS A 100 -10.83 -5.60 -18.51
C HIS A 100 -9.99 -5.19 -19.72
N VAL A 101 -10.32 -5.67 -20.93
CA VAL A 101 -9.57 -5.36 -22.15
C VAL A 101 -10.04 -4.06 -22.77
N ASP A 102 -11.36 -3.92 -22.94
CA ASP A 102 -12.01 -2.88 -23.72
C ASP A 102 -12.38 -1.64 -22.89
N GLY A 103 -12.15 -1.69 -21.56
CA GLY A 103 -12.56 -0.63 -20.64
C GLY A 103 -14.07 -0.57 -20.44
N PHE A 104 -14.52 0.45 -19.72
CA PHE A 104 -15.93 0.70 -19.41
C PHE A 104 -16.16 2.16 -19.01
N LEU A 105 -17.32 2.72 -19.36
CA LEU A 105 -17.78 4.02 -18.88
C LEU A 105 -19.30 4.01 -18.71
N ALA A 106 -19.76 4.19 -17.47
CA ALA A 106 -21.17 4.45 -17.17
C ALA A 106 -21.51 5.90 -17.50
N THR A 107 -22.51 6.12 -18.35
CA THR A 107 -22.96 7.48 -18.71
C THR A 107 -23.98 8.05 -17.73
N THR A 108 -24.68 7.18 -17.02
CA THR A 108 -25.66 7.52 -15.97
C THR A 108 -25.49 6.60 -14.75
N LEU A 109 -26.10 6.96 -13.62
CA LEU A 109 -26.11 6.10 -12.42
C LEU A 109 -26.76 4.73 -12.67
N ALA A 110 -27.69 4.64 -13.62
CA ALA A 110 -28.35 3.39 -13.98
C ALA A 110 -27.45 2.46 -14.79
N ASP A 111 -26.43 3.00 -15.46
CA ASP A 111 -25.47 2.22 -16.25
C ASP A 111 -24.36 1.63 -15.37
N GLU A 112 -24.22 2.08 -14.11
CA GLU A 112 -23.17 1.59 -13.20
C GLU A 112 -23.40 0.11 -12.86
N ILE A 113 -22.39 -0.73 -13.10
CA ILE A 113 -22.52 -2.19 -12.99
C ILE A 113 -22.17 -2.62 -11.57
N LYS A 114 -23.12 -3.26 -10.88
CA LYS A 114 -22.90 -3.79 -9.52
C LYS A 114 -21.83 -4.89 -9.51
N ALA A 115 -20.77 -4.67 -8.72
CA ALA A 115 -19.73 -5.66 -8.51
C ALA A 115 -20.28 -6.83 -7.68
N PRO A 116 -19.94 -8.09 -8.02
CA PRO A 116 -20.51 -9.26 -7.36
C PRO A 116 -20.02 -9.46 -5.91
N ASP A 117 -18.76 -9.12 -5.63
CA ASP A 117 -18.11 -9.40 -4.34
C ASP A 117 -17.08 -8.35 -3.90
N LEU A 118 -17.11 -7.16 -4.51
CA LEU A 118 -16.24 -6.06 -4.09
C LEU A 118 -16.79 -5.40 -2.82
N GLU A 119 -16.02 -5.46 -1.74
CA GLU A 119 -16.30 -4.73 -0.50
C GLU A 119 -15.31 -3.59 -0.29
N LEU A 120 -15.81 -2.50 0.28
CA LEU A 120 -15.01 -1.37 0.74
C LEU A 120 -15.09 -1.24 2.26
N SER A 121 -13.96 -0.92 2.90
CA SER A 121 -13.92 -0.60 4.34
C SER A 121 -13.40 0.82 4.54
N GLN A 122 -14.24 1.71 5.06
CA GLN A 122 -13.87 3.07 5.47
C GLN A 122 -13.52 3.06 6.96
N LEU A 123 -12.29 3.45 7.30
CA LEU A 123 -11.87 3.57 8.70
C LEU A 123 -12.54 4.80 9.32
N VAL A 124 -13.34 4.63 10.37
CA VAL A 124 -14.09 5.73 10.98
C VAL A 124 -13.58 6.14 12.36
N ALA A 125 -12.95 5.20 13.08
CA ALA A 125 -12.36 5.46 14.39
C ALA A 125 -11.21 4.48 14.69
N ILE A 126 -10.29 4.94 15.52
CA ILE A 126 -9.16 4.18 16.07
C ILE A 126 -9.19 4.39 17.59
N GLU A 127 -9.25 3.29 18.34
CA GLU A 127 -9.23 3.30 19.81
C GLU A 127 -8.04 2.48 20.30
N ASP A 128 -7.25 3.01 21.24
CA ASP A 128 -6.20 2.22 21.90
C ASP A 128 -6.84 1.27 22.92
N VAL A 129 -6.68 -0.03 22.69
CA VAL A 129 -7.20 -1.10 23.55
C VAL A 129 -6.08 -1.94 24.16
N THR A 130 -4.85 -1.41 24.16
CA THR A 130 -3.64 -2.10 24.62
C THR A 130 -3.82 -2.64 26.02
N ASP A 131 -4.24 -1.81 26.98
CA ASP A 131 -4.40 -2.21 28.38
C ASP A 131 -5.41 -3.34 28.56
N ARG A 132 -6.50 -3.31 27.78
CA ARG A 132 -7.53 -4.35 27.84
C ARG A 132 -7.02 -5.69 27.31
N VAL A 133 -6.23 -5.65 26.23
CA VAL A 133 -5.66 -6.87 25.63
C VAL A 133 -4.54 -7.45 26.51
N THR A 134 -3.68 -6.59 27.07
CA THR A 134 -2.56 -7.03 27.92
C THR A 134 -3.02 -7.54 29.27
N ALA A 135 -4.06 -6.94 29.87
CA ALA A 135 -4.65 -7.40 31.13
C ALA A 135 -5.23 -8.84 31.06
N ALA A 136 -5.53 -9.36 29.86
CA ALA A 136 -6.00 -10.73 29.69
C ALA A 136 -4.89 -11.78 29.85
N VAL A 137 -3.61 -11.39 29.88
CA VAL A 137 -2.46 -12.31 29.96
C VAL A 137 -1.74 -12.12 31.29
N ALA A 138 -1.73 -13.17 32.12
CA ALA A 138 -0.94 -13.19 33.35
C ALA A 138 0.57 -13.34 33.05
N THR A 139 1.43 -12.77 33.90
CA THR A 139 2.90 -12.70 33.72
C THR A 139 3.57 -14.05 33.47
N ASN A 140 3.04 -15.15 34.01
CA ASN A 140 3.60 -16.50 33.87
C ASN A 140 2.67 -17.47 33.12
N MET A 141 1.75 -16.93 32.32
CA MET A 141 0.83 -17.76 31.53
C MET A 141 1.61 -18.49 30.41
N PRO A 142 1.45 -19.82 30.26
CA PRO A 142 2.07 -20.56 29.16
C PRO A 142 1.72 -19.93 27.80
N ALA A 143 2.67 -19.91 26.86
CA ALA A 143 2.51 -19.20 25.59
C ALA A 143 1.23 -19.58 24.80
N PRO A 144 0.82 -20.87 24.71
CA PRO A 144 -0.44 -21.24 24.05
C PRO A 144 -1.68 -20.67 24.76
N GLU A 145 -1.69 -20.68 26.09
CA GLU A 145 -2.79 -20.13 26.91
C GLU A 145 -2.85 -18.61 26.79
N ALA A 146 -1.69 -17.93 26.81
CA ALA A 146 -1.58 -16.49 26.59
C ALA A 146 -2.10 -16.07 25.21
N LEU A 147 -1.80 -16.86 24.17
CA LEU A 147 -2.35 -16.64 22.84
C LEU A 147 -3.87 -16.83 22.80
N ALA A 148 -4.39 -17.87 23.45
CA ALA A 148 -5.82 -18.12 23.54
C ALA A 148 -6.57 -17.00 24.29
N ALA A 149 -6.04 -16.56 25.43
CA ALA A 149 -6.61 -15.46 26.21
C ALA A 149 -6.65 -14.15 25.42
N ARG A 150 -5.55 -13.79 24.73
CA ARG A 150 -5.52 -12.62 23.83
C ARG A 150 -6.56 -12.72 22.71
N ARG A 151 -6.67 -13.89 22.06
CA ARG A 151 -7.67 -14.09 21.00
C ARG A 151 -9.09 -13.93 21.51
N ALA A 152 -9.37 -14.44 22.71
CA ALA A 152 -10.69 -14.34 23.33
C ALA A 152 -11.07 -12.87 23.60
N VAL A 153 -10.19 -12.09 24.25
CA VAL A 153 -10.47 -10.68 24.54
C VAL A 153 -10.53 -9.83 23.25
N ILE A 154 -9.69 -10.11 22.25
CA ILE A 154 -9.76 -9.45 20.93
C ILE A 154 -11.12 -9.71 20.28
N SER A 155 -11.57 -10.96 20.26
CA SER A 155 -12.86 -11.33 19.68
C SER A 155 -14.02 -10.64 20.39
N GLN A 156 -13.92 -10.47 21.71
CA GLN A 156 -14.89 -9.73 22.49
C GLN A 156 -14.90 -8.24 22.14
N ILE A 157 -13.73 -7.59 22.09
CA ILE A 157 -13.59 -6.17 21.70
C ILE A 157 -14.20 -5.92 20.32
N GLU A 158 -13.88 -6.77 19.34
CA GLU A 158 -14.40 -6.64 17.98
C GLU A 158 -15.91 -6.80 17.90
N LYS A 159 -16.48 -7.74 18.67
CA LYS A 159 -17.92 -7.95 18.76
C LYS A 159 -18.62 -6.74 19.36
N GLU A 160 -18.07 -6.18 20.44
CA GLU A 160 -18.62 -4.99 21.09
C GLU A 160 -18.63 -3.75 20.19
N SER A 161 -17.71 -3.65 19.21
CA SER A 161 -17.76 -2.60 18.19
C SER A 161 -19.01 -2.72 17.32
N LEU A 162 -19.32 -3.95 16.87
CA LEU A 162 -20.49 -4.20 16.04
C LEU A 162 -21.78 -3.98 16.84
N ASP A 163 -21.86 -4.52 18.05
CA ASP A 163 -23.05 -4.46 18.90
C ASP A 163 -23.39 -3.03 19.33
N ARG A 164 -22.39 -2.17 19.60
CA ARG A 164 -22.61 -0.80 20.10
C ARG A 164 -22.70 0.24 19.00
N ALA A 165 -21.85 0.14 17.97
CA ALA A 165 -21.71 1.18 16.95
C ALA A 165 -22.21 0.76 15.56
N GLY A 166 -22.57 -0.52 15.35
CA GLY A 166 -22.89 -1.04 14.03
C GLY A 166 -21.68 -1.10 13.09
N LEU A 167 -20.46 -0.97 13.62
CA LEU A 167 -19.22 -0.89 12.86
C LEU A 167 -18.42 -2.17 13.01
N ARG A 168 -17.84 -2.67 11.92
CA ARG A 168 -16.93 -3.82 11.98
C ARG A 168 -15.67 -3.40 12.73
N GLY A 169 -15.47 -3.96 13.93
CA GLY A 169 -14.22 -3.83 14.67
C GLY A 169 -13.14 -4.79 14.16
N GLU A 170 -11.90 -4.34 14.13
CA GLU A 170 -10.70 -5.14 13.84
C GLU A 170 -9.61 -4.70 14.83
N VAL A 171 -9.15 -5.59 15.70
CA VAL A 171 -8.03 -5.25 16.59
C VAL A 171 -6.71 -5.50 15.87
N VAL A 172 -5.94 -4.43 15.67
CA VAL A 172 -4.65 -4.44 14.99
C VAL A 172 -3.53 -4.45 16.02
N ALA A 173 -2.67 -5.47 15.94
CA ALA A 173 -1.43 -5.52 16.72
C ALA A 173 -0.35 -4.67 16.04
N LEU A 174 0.16 -3.68 16.77
CA LEU A 174 1.17 -2.74 16.31
C LEU A 174 2.51 -3.03 17.00
N TYR A 175 3.61 -2.68 16.33
CA TYR A 175 4.97 -2.79 16.88
C TYR A 175 5.30 -4.19 17.44
N GLY A 176 4.97 -5.25 16.69
CA GLY A 176 5.21 -6.63 17.14
C GLY A 176 4.31 -7.11 18.29
N GLY A 177 3.22 -6.40 18.57
CA GLY A 177 2.29 -6.71 19.67
C GLY A 177 2.54 -5.90 20.94
N ALA A 178 3.34 -4.83 20.87
CA ALA A 178 3.53 -3.90 21.98
C ALA A 178 2.34 -2.94 22.17
N ARG A 179 1.54 -2.71 21.12
CA ARG A 179 0.28 -1.95 21.20
C ARG A 179 -0.83 -2.67 20.44
N PHE A 180 -2.07 -2.45 20.85
CA PHE A 180 -3.27 -2.97 20.19
C PHE A 180 -4.26 -1.86 20.00
N HIS A 181 -4.61 -1.56 18.75
CA HIS A 181 -5.64 -0.58 18.43
C HIS A 181 -6.88 -1.27 17.85
N LEU A 182 -8.07 -0.93 18.34
CA LEU A 182 -9.33 -1.28 17.69
C LEU A 182 -9.56 -0.29 16.55
N HIS A 183 -9.55 -0.79 15.32
CA HIS A 183 -9.99 -0.06 14.15
C HIS A 183 -11.47 -0.36 13.89
N GLN A 184 -12.28 0.68 13.74
CA GLN A 184 -13.70 0.54 13.47
C GLN A 184 -14.00 0.95 12.03
N TYR A 185 -14.66 0.07 11.29
CA TYR A 185 -14.91 0.25 9.87
C TYR A 185 -16.40 0.34 9.55
N LYS A 186 -16.75 1.33 8.72
CA LYS A 186 -18.00 1.30 7.95
C LYS A 186 -17.75 0.49 6.68
N LYS A 187 -18.59 -0.52 6.43
CA LYS A 187 -18.50 -1.37 5.24
C LYS A 187 -19.49 -0.94 4.17
N TYR A 188 -19.06 -0.96 2.92
CA TYR A 188 -19.94 -0.87 1.75
C TYR A 188 -19.85 -2.19 0.99
N THR A 189 -21.01 -2.84 0.81
CA THR A 189 -21.15 -4.12 0.10
C THR A 189 -21.89 -3.98 -1.23
N ASP A 190 -22.50 -2.82 -1.51
CA ASP A 190 -22.95 -2.45 -2.84
C ASP A 190 -21.94 -1.45 -3.42
N VAL A 191 -21.11 -1.94 -4.34
CA VAL A 191 -20.07 -1.17 -5.01
C VAL A 191 -20.25 -1.36 -6.50
N ARG A 192 -20.32 -0.28 -7.26
CA ARG A 192 -20.62 -0.34 -8.70
C ARG A 192 -19.48 0.22 -9.52
N LEU A 193 -19.15 -0.44 -10.62
CA LEU A 193 -18.17 0.03 -11.59
C LEU A 193 -18.72 1.26 -12.31
N VAL A 194 -17.92 2.33 -12.34
CA VAL A 194 -18.26 3.59 -13.01
C VAL A 194 -17.40 3.80 -14.24
N TRP A 195 -16.09 3.58 -14.12
CA TRP A 195 -15.16 3.76 -15.24
C TRP A 195 -13.90 2.92 -15.07
N ALA A 196 -13.42 2.35 -16.16
CA ALA A 196 -12.09 1.78 -16.28
C ALA A 196 -11.56 2.04 -17.69
N PRO A 197 -10.29 2.48 -17.85
CA PRO A 197 -9.67 2.55 -19.17
C PRO A 197 -9.36 1.14 -19.70
N GLU A 198 -9.06 1.04 -20.98
CA GLU A 198 -8.57 -0.18 -21.62
C GLU A 198 -7.29 -0.68 -20.93
N ALA A 199 -7.12 -2.01 -20.81
CA ALA A 199 -5.92 -2.58 -20.20
C ALA A 199 -4.60 -2.10 -20.86
N ALA A 200 -4.63 -1.81 -22.17
CA ALA A 200 -3.46 -1.32 -22.89
C ALA A 200 -3.01 0.08 -22.42
N ILE A 201 -3.94 0.90 -21.90
CA ILE A 201 -3.67 2.21 -21.32
C ILE A 201 -3.29 2.07 -19.85
N ALA A 202 -4.06 1.25 -19.10
CA ALA A 202 -3.86 1.05 -17.66
C ALA A 202 -2.54 0.36 -17.31
N TYR A 203 -2.09 -0.55 -18.17
CA TYR A 203 -0.88 -1.34 -17.99
C TYR A 203 0.11 -1.12 -19.14
N PHE A 204 0.14 0.10 -19.66
CA PHE A 204 1.09 0.50 -20.70
C PHE A 204 2.54 0.19 -20.26
N GLY A 205 3.33 -0.37 -21.18
CA GLY A 205 4.70 -0.86 -20.89
C GLY A 205 4.76 -2.27 -20.29
N GLY A 206 3.65 -2.82 -19.83
CA GLY A 206 3.58 -4.19 -19.32
C GLY A 206 4.46 -4.44 -18.09
N ASP A 207 4.94 -5.67 -17.96
CA ASP A 207 5.87 -6.07 -16.89
C ASP A 207 7.24 -5.37 -17.00
N ALA A 208 7.68 -5.05 -18.23
CA ALA A 208 8.95 -4.36 -18.47
C ALA A 208 9.02 -3.03 -17.70
N ASP A 209 7.92 -2.28 -17.69
CA ASP A 209 7.85 -1.00 -16.98
C ASP A 209 7.36 -1.14 -15.53
N ASN A 210 6.94 -2.33 -15.08
CA ASN A 210 6.36 -2.51 -13.72
C ASN A 210 7.44 -2.25 -12.67
N PHE A 211 7.16 -1.56 -11.56
CA PHE A 211 8.20 -1.12 -10.60
C PHE A 211 9.33 -0.24 -11.18
N GLU A 212 9.19 0.33 -12.38
CA GLU A 212 10.19 1.22 -12.97
C GLU A 212 9.74 2.69 -12.95
N TYR A 213 10.71 3.59 -13.01
CA TYR A 213 10.52 5.01 -13.30
C TYR A 213 11.52 5.43 -14.39
N PRO A 214 11.12 6.21 -15.42
CA PRO A 214 9.79 6.81 -15.65
C PRO A 214 8.70 5.80 -16.01
N ARG A 215 7.44 6.15 -15.76
CA ARG A 215 6.24 5.32 -15.98
C ARG A 215 5.15 6.13 -16.68
N TYR A 216 4.48 5.54 -17.67
CA TYR A 216 3.52 6.25 -18.54
C TYR A 216 2.12 5.59 -18.57
N SER A 217 1.80 4.73 -17.60
CA SER A 217 0.51 4.05 -17.49
C SER A 217 -0.53 4.88 -16.75
N LEU A 218 -1.78 4.91 -17.22
CA LEU A 218 -2.93 5.48 -16.48
C LEU A 218 -3.60 4.39 -15.65
N ASP A 219 -2.95 3.98 -14.56
CA ASP A 219 -3.43 2.91 -13.69
C ASP A 219 -4.49 3.44 -12.71
N ALA A 220 -5.71 3.66 -13.22
CA ALA A 220 -6.82 4.23 -12.48
C ALA A 220 -8.14 3.53 -12.83
N CYS A 221 -9.04 3.44 -11.87
CA CYS A 221 -10.39 2.90 -12.03
C CYS A 221 -11.33 3.61 -11.05
N LEU A 222 -12.57 3.84 -11.48
CA LEU A 222 -13.61 4.48 -10.69
C LEU A 222 -14.71 3.48 -10.34
N PHE A 223 -15.04 3.45 -9.05
CA PHE A 223 -16.20 2.76 -8.50
C PHE A 223 -17.07 3.75 -7.74
N ARG A 224 -18.29 3.36 -7.42
CA ARG A 224 -19.17 4.12 -6.52
C ARG A 224 -19.71 3.21 -5.42
N ALA A 225 -19.62 3.66 -4.19
CA ALA A 225 -20.28 3.02 -3.06
C ALA A 225 -21.78 3.37 -3.04
N TYR A 226 -22.63 2.40 -2.72
CA TYR A 226 -24.08 2.54 -2.58
C TYR A 226 -24.54 2.07 -1.19
N GLU A 227 -25.65 2.66 -0.73
CA GLU A 227 -26.39 2.28 0.46
C GLU A 227 -27.88 2.33 0.11
N ASP A 228 -28.62 1.25 0.39
CA ASP A 228 -30.06 1.13 0.07
C ASP A 228 -30.38 1.50 -1.39
N ASP A 229 -29.59 0.96 -2.33
CA ASP A 229 -29.68 1.21 -3.78
C ASP A 229 -29.53 2.69 -4.20
N LYS A 230 -29.02 3.55 -3.32
CA LYS A 230 -28.70 4.95 -3.63
C LYS A 230 -27.19 5.22 -3.49
N PRO A 231 -26.62 6.17 -4.26
CA PRO A 231 -25.25 6.61 -4.06
C PRO A 231 -24.98 6.94 -2.60
N ALA A 232 -23.96 6.31 -2.02
CA ALA A 232 -23.58 6.55 -0.63
C ALA A 232 -23.22 8.02 -0.44
N ARG A 233 -23.67 8.60 0.66
CA ARG A 233 -23.34 9.98 1.00
C ARG A 233 -22.12 10.03 1.90
N THR A 234 -21.10 10.78 1.49
CA THR A 234 -19.93 11.08 2.33
C THR A 234 -19.71 12.58 2.43
N ASP A 235 -19.52 13.06 3.66
CA ASP A 235 -19.15 14.46 3.89
C ASP A 235 -17.61 14.66 3.82
N HIS A 236 -16.84 13.56 3.72
CA HIS A 236 -15.38 13.56 3.58
C HIS A 236 -14.96 12.91 2.26
N TYR A 237 -14.37 13.70 1.37
CA TYR A 237 -13.82 13.29 0.08
C TYR A 237 -12.71 14.25 -0.34
N PHE A 238 -11.75 13.77 -1.12
CA PHE A 238 -10.70 14.61 -1.69
C PHE A 238 -11.21 15.34 -2.93
N LYS A 239 -10.83 16.61 -3.07
CA LYS A 239 -11.10 17.38 -4.29
C LYS A 239 -9.93 17.20 -5.26
N VAL A 240 -10.24 17.05 -6.53
CA VAL A 240 -9.22 17.05 -7.59
C VAL A 240 -8.71 18.48 -7.76
N SER A 241 -7.39 18.64 -7.71
CA SER A 241 -6.74 19.93 -7.97
C SER A 241 -6.60 20.15 -9.48
N GLU A 242 -6.94 21.34 -9.96
CA GLU A 242 -6.73 21.75 -11.36
C GLU A 242 -5.31 22.27 -11.62
N LYS A 243 -4.52 22.51 -10.56
CA LYS A 243 -3.23 23.20 -10.64
C LYS A 243 -2.05 22.30 -11.07
N GLY A 244 -2.28 21.00 -11.22
CA GLY A 244 -1.21 20.02 -11.45
C GLY A 244 -0.34 19.82 -10.19
N VAL A 245 0.86 19.26 -10.40
CA VAL A 245 1.88 19.03 -9.37
C VAL A 245 3.20 19.68 -9.78
N SER A 246 4.00 20.09 -8.80
CA SER A 246 5.31 20.70 -9.01
C SER A 246 6.40 19.99 -8.20
N GLU A 247 7.65 20.08 -8.66
CA GLU A 247 8.80 19.57 -7.90
C GLU A 247 8.90 20.27 -6.53
N GLY A 248 9.21 19.49 -5.49
CA GLY A 248 9.37 19.99 -4.12
C GLY A 248 8.06 20.20 -3.35
N GLU A 249 6.90 19.90 -3.94
CA GLU A 249 5.63 19.93 -3.21
C GLU A 249 5.55 18.84 -2.14
N LEU A 250 5.01 19.20 -0.97
CA LEU A 250 4.72 18.24 0.10
C LEU A 250 3.52 17.36 -0.30
N VAL A 251 3.76 16.06 -0.43
CA VAL A 251 2.74 15.07 -0.81
C VAL A 251 2.46 14.10 0.33
N PHE A 252 1.18 13.92 0.64
CA PHE A 252 0.71 12.89 1.56
C PHE A 252 0.03 11.76 0.80
N ILE A 253 0.39 10.53 1.13
CA ILE A 253 -0.25 9.32 0.61
C ILE A 253 -0.95 8.62 1.78
N SER A 254 -2.27 8.52 1.69
CA SER A 254 -3.10 7.81 2.65
C SER A 254 -3.54 6.46 2.10
N GLY A 255 -3.47 5.40 2.89
CA GLY A 255 -3.89 4.08 2.44
C GLY A 255 -3.82 3.01 3.51
N SER A 256 -3.95 1.77 3.07
CA SER A 256 -3.87 0.55 3.90
C SER A 256 -2.65 -0.28 3.49
N PRO A 257 -1.43 0.10 3.91
CA PRO A 257 -0.24 -0.68 3.59
C PRO A 257 -0.34 -2.09 4.18
N GLY A 258 0.02 -3.10 3.38
CA GLY A 258 -0.16 -4.50 3.76
C GLY A 258 0.81 -4.98 4.85
N ARG A 259 2.12 -4.94 4.57
CA ARG A 259 3.14 -5.36 5.54
C ARG A 259 4.46 -4.65 5.30
N THR A 260 5.18 -4.37 6.38
CA THR A 260 6.59 -3.99 6.33
C THR A 260 7.40 -4.87 7.28
N GLN A 261 8.72 -4.83 7.14
CA GLN A 261 9.66 -5.59 7.96
C GLN A 261 10.63 -4.63 8.68
N ARG A 262 10.19 -3.39 8.96
CA ARG A 262 11.03 -2.33 9.55
C ARG A 262 11.64 -2.73 10.90
N ILE A 263 10.95 -3.58 11.65
CA ILE A 263 11.39 -4.09 12.96
C ILE A 263 12.43 -5.22 12.87
N PHE A 264 12.73 -5.75 11.69
CA PHE A 264 13.68 -6.86 11.55
C PHE A 264 15.06 -6.44 12.03
N THR A 265 15.81 -7.37 12.62
CA THR A 265 17.22 -7.17 12.97
C THR A 265 18.09 -7.22 11.72
N ALA A 266 19.34 -6.77 11.83
CA ALA A 266 20.33 -6.92 10.76
C ALA A 266 20.49 -8.41 10.37
N ALA A 267 20.57 -9.30 11.35
CA ALA A 267 20.65 -10.74 11.12
C ALA A 267 19.42 -11.29 10.38
N ALA A 268 18.21 -10.83 10.70
CA ALA A 268 17.00 -11.22 9.99
C ALA A 268 17.02 -10.74 8.52
N LEU A 269 17.48 -9.51 8.25
CA LEU A 269 17.65 -9.02 6.87
C LEU A 269 18.74 -9.78 6.10
N GLU A 270 19.82 -10.16 6.76
CA GLU A 270 20.87 -11.02 6.18
C GLU A 270 20.33 -12.40 5.83
N PHE A 271 19.54 -13.02 6.72
CA PHE A 271 18.86 -14.28 6.41
C PHE A 271 17.91 -14.14 5.22
N GLN A 272 17.19 -13.01 5.13
CA GLN A 272 16.35 -12.74 3.96
C GLN A 272 17.17 -12.70 2.69
N ARG A 273 18.27 -11.93 2.70
CA ARG A 273 19.18 -11.75 1.56
C ARG A 273 19.81 -13.07 1.11
N ASP A 274 20.29 -13.86 2.06
CA ASP A 274 21.15 -15.01 1.78
C ASP A 274 20.37 -16.30 1.55
N HIS A 275 19.16 -16.41 2.10
CA HIS A 275 18.37 -17.65 2.07
C HIS A 275 16.94 -17.45 1.58
N GLN A 276 16.15 -16.60 2.25
CA GLN A 276 14.71 -16.55 2.01
C GLN A 276 14.38 -16.05 0.59
N VAL A 277 14.92 -14.89 0.21
CA VAL A 277 14.61 -14.24 -1.06
C VAL A 277 15.16 -15.04 -2.25
N PRO A 278 16.40 -15.57 -2.22
CA PRO A 278 16.88 -16.48 -3.26
C PRO A 278 16.02 -17.73 -3.44
N PHE A 279 15.55 -18.34 -2.34
CA PHE A 279 14.65 -19.49 -2.40
C PHE A 279 13.32 -19.14 -3.09
N VAL A 280 12.69 -18.03 -2.69
CA VAL A 280 11.44 -17.55 -3.27
C VAL A 280 11.61 -17.23 -4.76
N LEU A 281 12.71 -16.57 -5.15
CA LEU A 281 13.00 -16.26 -6.56
C LEU A 281 13.15 -17.52 -7.42
N ASN A 282 13.81 -18.57 -6.91
CA ASN A 282 13.90 -19.84 -7.62
C ASN A 282 12.52 -20.47 -7.85
N HIS A 283 11.67 -20.45 -6.82
CA HIS A 283 10.30 -20.94 -6.94
C HIS A 283 9.48 -20.17 -7.98
N LEU A 284 9.51 -18.83 -7.92
CA LEU A 284 8.79 -17.97 -8.86
C LEU A 284 9.24 -18.17 -10.31
N ARG A 285 10.55 -18.26 -10.57
CA ARG A 285 11.09 -18.54 -11.92
C ARG A 285 10.58 -19.88 -12.47
N ARG A 286 10.46 -20.92 -11.64
CA ARG A 286 9.91 -22.22 -12.06
C ARG A 286 8.42 -22.12 -12.38
N GLN A 287 7.66 -21.37 -11.59
CA GLN A 287 6.24 -21.14 -11.85
C GLN A 287 6.01 -20.32 -13.12
N GLU A 288 6.85 -19.31 -13.38
CA GLU A 288 6.78 -18.47 -14.58
C GLU A 288 6.93 -19.33 -15.83
N ILE A 289 7.97 -20.17 -15.88
CA ILE A 289 8.18 -21.14 -16.96
C ILE A 289 6.97 -22.08 -17.08
N LEU A 290 6.46 -22.62 -15.98
CA LEU A 290 5.31 -23.53 -15.99
C LEU A 290 4.08 -22.88 -16.62
N PHE A 291 3.72 -21.66 -16.23
CA PHE A 291 2.54 -20.98 -16.74
C PHE A 291 2.71 -20.52 -18.19
N GLN A 292 3.91 -20.07 -18.57
CA GLN A 292 4.22 -19.76 -19.97
C GLN A 292 4.09 -21.01 -20.85
N GLN A 293 4.68 -22.14 -20.44
CA GLN A 293 4.59 -23.42 -21.17
C GLN A 293 3.15 -23.94 -21.26
N PHE A 294 2.35 -23.79 -20.19
CA PHE A 294 0.94 -24.13 -20.23
C PHE A 294 0.18 -23.25 -21.24
N GLY A 295 0.47 -21.95 -21.27
CA GLY A 295 -0.13 -21.00 -22.21
C GLY A 295 0.17 -21.28 -23.68
N LEU A 296 1.25 -22.00 -24.00
CA LEU A 296 1.56 -22.44 -25.37
C LEU A 296 0.61 -23.52 -25.90
N ARG A 297 -0.23 -24.14 -25.05
CA ARG A 297 -1.18 -25.19 -25.46
C ARG A 297 -2.42 -24.67 -26.19
N GLY A 298 -2.61 -23.35 -26.26
CA GLY A 298 -3.73 -22.71 -26.96
C GLY A 298 -4.32 -21.53 -26.20
N ASP A 299 -5.25 -20.83 -26.84
CA ASP A 299 -5.78 -19.55 -26.33
C ASP A 299 -6.51 -19.69 -25.00
N GLU A 300 -7.27 -20.77 -24.81
CA GLU A 300 -7.95 -21.02 -23.53
C GLU A 300 -6.96 -21.32 -22.39
N ALA A 301 -5.87 -22.03 -22.68
CA ALA A 301 -4.81 -22.27 -21.70
C ALA A 301 -4.11 -20.95 -21.32
N ARG A 302 -3.83 -20.09 -22.31
CA ARG A 302 -3.27 -18.75 -22.10
C ARG A 302 -4.19 -17.88 -21.25
N ARG A 303 -5.49 -17.86 -21.55
CA ARG A 303 -6.52 -17.13 -20.78
C ARG A 303 -6.53 -17.57 -19.32
N ARG A 304 -6.53 -18.88 -19.05
CA ARG A 304 -6.52 -19.44 -17.68
C ARG A 304 -5.22 -19.17 -16.93
N ALA A 305 -4.07 -19.19 -17.61
CA ALA A 305 -2.77 -18.92 -17.00
C ALA A 305 -2.57 -17.46 -16.63
N ARG A 306 -3.21 -16.52 -17.35
CA ARG A 306 -2.87 -15.09 -17.31
C ARG A 306 -2.84 -14.50 -15.91
N LYS A 307 -3.87 -14.74 -15.09
CA LYS A 307 -3.95 -14.24 -13.70
C LYS A 307 -2.77 -14.73 -12.86
N TYR A 308 -2.42 -16.01 -12.97
CA TYR A 308 -1.33 -16.62 -12.22
C TYR A 308 0.04 -16.13 -12.71
N LEU A 309 0.21 -16.06 -14.03
CA LEU A 309 1.45 -15.57 -14.64
C LEU A 309 1.74 -14.13 -14.21
N LEU A 310 0.75 -13.22 -14.29
CA LEU A 310 0.91 -11.83 -13.84
C LEU A 310 1.29 -11.74 -12.35
N GLY A 311 0.70 -12.58 -11.49
CA GLY A 311 1.06 -12.63 -10.08
C GLY A 311 2.49 -13.12 -9.85
N VAL A 312 2.95 -14.10 -10.62
CA VAL A 312 4.31 -14.63 -10.57
C VAL A 312 5.32 -13.60 -11.08
N GLU A 313 5.06 -12.96 -12.22
CA GLU A 313 5.92 -11.91 -12.81
C GLU A 313 6.08 -10.74 -11.84
N ASN A 314 4.97 -10.24 -11.29
CA ASN A 314 4.97 -9.18 -10.29
C ASN A 314 5.78 -9.58 -9.03
N GLY A 315 5.53 -10.77 -8.49
CA GLY A 315 6.26 -11.29 -7.34
C GLY A 315 7.76 -11.45 -7.62
N ARG A 316 8.13 -11.92 -8.82
CA ARG A 316 9.53 -12.10 -9.23
C ARG A 316 10.23 -10.76 -9.30
N LYS A 317 9.60 -9.75 -9.91
CA LYS A 317 10.18 -8.40 -10.04
C LYS A 317 10.34 -7.73 -8.68
N ALA A 318 9.30 -7.78 -7.84
CA ALA A 318 9.36 -7.28 -6.46
C ALA A 318 10.47 -7.95 -5.63
N CYS A 319 10.57 -9.29 -5.68
CA CYS A 319 11.62 -10.02 -4.94
C CYS A 319 13.02 -9.73 -5.50
N THR A 320 13.15 -9.46 -6.79
CA THR A 320 14.43 -9.09 -7.40
C THR A 320 14.88 -7.72 -6.91
N GLY A 321 14.00 -6.72 -6.92
CA GLY A 321 14.29 -5.39 -6.38
C GLY A 321 14.60 -5.42 -4.88
N MET A 322 13.85 -6.21 -4.10
CA MET A 322 14.14 -6.42 -2.68
C MET A 322 15.52 -7.04 -2.46
N LEU A 323 15.89 -8.07 -3.23
CA LEU A 323 17.22 -8.67 -3.12
C LEU A 323 18.33 -7.67 -3.46
N GLN A 324 18.16 -6.87 -4.52
CA GLN A 324 19.11 -5.82 -4.89
C GLN A 324 19.29 -4.80 -3.76
N GLY A 325 18.19 -4.34 -3.14
CA GLY A 325 18.25 -3.44 -2.00
C GLY A 325 18.95 -4.07 -0.79
N LEU A 326 18.68 -5.35 -0.49
CA LEU A 326 19.37 -6.06 0.59
C LEU A 326 20.86 -6.32 0.30
N GLN A 327 21.25 -6.35 -0.97
CA GLN A 327 22.64 -6.48 -1.40
C GLN A 327 23.39 -5.14 -1.39
N ASP A 328 22.70 -4.01 -1.25
CA ASP A 328 23.34 -2.70 -1.04
C ASP A 328 24.04 -2.68 0.33
N PRO A 329 25.39 -2.57 0.36
CA PRO A 329 26.13 -2.50 1.61
C PRO A 329 25.72 -1.32 2.50
N ALA A 330 25.28 -0.20 1.91
CA ALA A 330 24.89 0.99 2.66
C ALA A 330 23.62 0.75 3.48
N LEU A 331 22.64 0.01 2.93
CA LEU A 331 21.40 -0.32 3.61
C LEU A 331 21.66 -1.16 4.87
N LEU A 332 22.43 -2.24 4.74
CA LEU A 332 22.75 -3.11 5.87
C LEU A 332 23.68 -2.42 6.89
N ALA A 333 24.62 -1.59 6.43
CA ALA A 333 25.45 -0.79 7.32
C ALA A 333 24.61 0.17 8.17
N ARG A 334 23.68 0.90 7.55
CA ARG A 334 22.72 1.77 8.25
C ARG A 334 21.91 0.99 9.28
N LYS A 335 21.36 -0.17 8.89
CA LYS A 335 20.57 -0.99 9.79
C LYS A 335 21.36 -1.50 11.00
N ARG A 336 22.60 -1.95 10.79
CA ARG A 336 23.49 -2.39 11.88
C ARG A 336 23.82 -1.23 12.82
N ALA A 337 24.03 -0.02 12.29
CA ALA A 337 24.30 1.16 13.10
C ALA A 337 23.08 1.56 13.95
N GLU A 338 21.87 1.56 13.37
CA GLU A 338 20.60 1.79 14.08
C GLU A 338 20.39 0.76 15.20
N GLU A 339 20.62 -0.52 14.90
CA GLU A 339 20.49 -1.60 15.87
C GLU A 339 21.52 -1.48 17.00
N ALA A 340 22.78 -1.18 16.69
CA ALA A 340 23.83 -0.98 17.70
C ALA A 340 23.51 0.21 18.61
N ALA A 341 23.01 1.32 18.04
CA ALA A 341 22.58 2.48 18.81
C ALA A 341 21.40 2.14 19.74
N LEU A 342 20.44 1.33 19.28
CA LEU A 342 19.32 0.88 20.10
C LEU A 342 19.79 -0.05 21.24
N ARG A 343 20.65 -1.04 20.94
CA ARG A 343 21.24 -1.94 21.94
C ARG A 343 22.02 -1.15 22.99
N ALA A 344 22.79 -0.14 22.60
CA ALA A 344 23.52 0.72 23.53
C ALA A 344 22.58 1.48 24.48
N LYS A 345 21.46 2.02 23.97
CA LYS A 345 20.42 2.66 24.80
C LYS A 345 19.79 1.68 25.80
N VAL A 346 19.46 0.47 25.34
CA VAL A 346 18.89 -0.60 26.18
C VAL A 346 19.86 -1.02 27.28
N ALA A 347 21.16 -1.16 26.97
CA ALA A 347 22.18 -1.54 27.96
C ALA A 347 22.43 -0.45 29.02
N ALA A 348 22.36 0.82 28.60
CA ALA A 348 22.57 1.98 29.46
C ALA A 348 21.43 2.22 30.46
N ASP A 349 20.19 1.85 30.12
CA ASP A 349 19.03 2.01 30.99
C ASP A 349 18.77 0.74 31.83
N PRO A 350 18.95 0.77 33.17
CA PRO A 350 18.66 -0.37 34.03
C PRO A 350 17.23 -0.92 33.90
N LYS A 351 16.26 -0.08 33.51
CA LYS A 351 14.86 -0.49 33.31
C LYS A 351 14.61 -1.22 32.01
N LEU A 352 15.50 -1.08 31.03
CA LEU A 352 15.37 -1.71 29.72
C LEU A 352 16.30 -2.92 29.55
N ARG A 353 17.33 -3.03 30.39
CA ARG A 353 18.40 -4.02 30.24
C ARG A 353 17.91 -5.46 30.08
N HIS A 354 16.80 -5.84 30.71
CA HIS A 354 16.22 -7.19 30.56
C HIS A 354 15.65 -7.49 29.16
N TYR A 355 15.45 -6.47 28.32
CA TYR A 355 15.05 -6.66 26.91
C TYR A 355 16.23 -7.01 25.99
N ALA A 356 17.48 -6.91 26.46
CA ALA A 356 18.65 -7.21 25.63
C ALA A 356 18.65 -8.66 25.13
N ASP A 357 18.12 -9.58 25.93
CA ASP A 357 18.04 -11.01 25.60
C ASP A 357 17.18 -11.28 24.34
N ALA A 358 16.28 -10.35 23.97
CA ALA A 358 15.42 -10.48 22.80
C ALA A 358 16.18 -10.44 21.46
N TRP A 359 17.44 -9.98 21.44
CA TRP A 359 18.29 -10.02 20.25
C TRP A 359 19.03 -11.34 20.05
N GLU A 360 19.14 -12.14 21.11
CA GLU A 360 19.87 -13.41 21.12
C GLU A 360 18.95 -14.63 21.05
N ALA A 361 17.64 -14.42 21.27
CA ALA A 361 16.56 -15.41 21.13
C ALA A 361 16.09 -15.55 19.68
#